data_AF-A0A397EV84-F1
#
_entry.id   AF-A0A397EV84-F1
#
_cell.length_a   1.000
_cell.length_b   1.000
_cell.length_c   1.000
_cell.angle_alpha   90.00
_cell.angle_beta   90.00
_cell.angle_gamma   90.00
#
_symmetry.space_group_name_H-M   'P 1'
#
loop_
_entity.id
_entity.type
_entity.pdbx_description
1 polymer ?
#
loop_
_entity_poly.entity_id
_entity_poly.type
_entity_poly.pdbx_seq_one_letter_code
_entity_poly.pdbx_strand_id
1 'polypeptide(L)'
;MLWCDRSVATLFSLRYNSPLASRFDSKNNSGKRVAYVMLAAVLSVEMQREFVAKQAQDKPQAAPGATLDDVLSAIKAQSDTMTQLLAHLVAQKKD
;
A
#
# COMPACT_ATOMS: atom_id res chain seq x y z
N MET A 1 13.93 3.04 -0.85
CA MET A 1 13.23 3.38 0.41
C MET A 1 11.94 2.59 0.44
N LEU A 2 11.73 1.74 1.45
CA LEU A 2 10.56 0.86 1.51
C LEU A 2 9.38 1.63 2.11
N TRP A 3 8.27 1.70 1.38
CA TRP A 3 6.98 2.15 1.89
C TRP A 3 6.44 1.10 2.86
N CYS A 4 5.85 1.53 3.97
CA CYS A 4 5.14 0.65 4.89
C CYS A 4 3.66 1.02 4.90
N ASP A 5 2.78 0.09 5.31
CA ASP A 5 1.34 0.31 5.30
C ASP A 5 0.93 1.59 6.04
N ARG A 6 1.60 1.87 7.17
CA ARG A 6 1.40 3.09 7.95
C ARG A 6 1.75 4.36 7.15
N SER A 7 2.89 4.38 6.45
CA SER A 7 3.29 5.55 5.67
C SER A 7 2.42 5.76 4.44
N VAL A 8 1.97 4.68 3.80
CA VAL A 8 1.00 4.74 2.69
C VAL A 8 -0.34 5.26 3.19
N ALA A 9 -0.91 4.69 4.26
CA ALA A 9 -2.18 5.13 4.82
C ALA A 9 -2.17 6.61 5.22
N THR A 10 -1.05 7.07 5.80
CA THR A 10 -0.85 8.47 6.18
C THR A 10 -0.76 9.38 4.95
N LEU A 11 0.04 9.00 3.93
CA LEU A 11 0.15 9.75 2.68
C LEU A 11 -1.23 9.96 2.01
N PHE A 12 -2.04 8.90 1.93
CA PHE A 12 -3.39 8.99 1.36
C PHE A 12 -4.32 9.84 2.23
N SER A 13 -4.29 9.67 3.55
CA SER A 13 -5.10 10.48 4.47
C SER A 13 -4.78 11.97 4.34
N LEU A 14 -3.50 12.34 4.30
CA LEU A 14 -3.06 13.72 4.12
C LEU A 14 -3.41 14.28 2.73
N ARG A 15 -3.38 13.43 1.69
CA ARG A 15 -3.74 13.86 0.34
C ARG A 15 -5.23 14.18 0.19
N TYR A 16 -6.11 13.36 0.78
CA TYR A 16 -7.55 13.44 0.52
C TYR A 16 -8.36 14.10 1.63
N ASN A 17 -7.90 14.05 2.88
CA ASN A 17 -8.64 14.55 4.05
C ASN A 17 -8.04 15.81 4.69
N SER A 18 -6.92 16.34 4.19
CA SER A 18 -6.32 17.56 4.73
C SER A 18 -6.77 18.82 3.97
N PRO A 19 -6.55 20.02 4.53
CA PRO A 19 -6.77 21.29 3.82
C PRO A 19 -5.95 21.43 2.52
N LEU A 20 -4.96 20.55 2.29
CA LEU A 20 -4.18 20.50 1.05
C LEU A 20 -4.90 19.76 -0.08
N ALA A 21 -6.00 19.04 0.20
CA ALA A 21 -6.72 18.22 -0.78
C ALA A 21 -7.09 19.00 -2.06
N SER A 22 -7.72 20.16 -1.90
CA SER A 22 -8.12 21.03 -3.02
C SER A 22 -6.95 21.52 -3.87
N ARG A 23 -5.73 21.57 -3.32
CA ARG A 23 -4.53 22.01 -4.05
C ARG A 23 -4.04 20.94 -5.02
N PHE A 24 -4.33 19.66 -4.77
CA PHE A 24 -3.97 18.57 -5.67
C PHE A 24 -4.85 18.52 -6.93
N ASP A 25 -6.08 19.03 -6.84
CA ASP A 25 -7.02 19.14 -7.96
C ASP A 25 -6.83 20.40 -8.83
N SER A 26 -6.00 21.34 -8.37
CA SER A 26 -5.73 22.60 -9.08
C SER A 26 -5.16 22.37 -10.48
N LYS A 27 -5.58 23.12 -11.51
CA LYS A 27 -4.93 23.08 -12.84
C LYS A 27 -3.55 23.75 -12.87
N ASN A 28 -3.15 24.44 -11.80
CA ASN A 28 -1.87 25.13 -11.71
C ASN A 28 -0.75 24.19 -11.20
N ASN A 29 0.26 23.95 -12.04
CA ASN A 29 1.40 23.09 -11.71
C ASN A 29 2.21 23.59 -10.51
N SER A 30 2.33 24.90 -10.30
CA SER A 30 3.04 25.44 -9.13
C SER A 30 2.31 25.14 -7.82
N GLY A 31 0.97 25.25 -7.83
CA GLY A 31 0.13 24.90 -6.68
C GLY A 31 0.25 23.44 -6.29
N LYS A 32 0.27 22.53 -7.28
CA LYS A 32 0.51 21.10 -7.05
C LYS A 32 1.88 20.83 -6.45
N ARG A 33 2.94 21.48 -6.96
CA ARG A 33 4.30 21.31 -6.44
C ARG A 33 4.40 21.72 -4.97
N VAL A 34 3.82 22.87 -4.61
CA VAL A 34 3.77 23.32 -3.20
C VAL A 34 3.01 22.31 -2.34
N ALA A 35 1.88 21.78 -2.83
CA ALA A 35 1.11 20.77 -2.12
C ALA A 35 1.92 19.48 -1.87
N TYR A 36 2.68 18.99 -2.85
CA TYR A 36 3.56 17.83 -2.67
C TYR A 36 4.73 18.08 -1.71
N VAL A 37 5.28 19.30 -1.69
CA VAL A 37 6.32 19.68 -0.71
C VAL A 37 5.74 19.68 0.71
N MET A 38 4.57 20.29 0.92
CA MET A 38 3.91 20.30 2.22
C MET A 38 3.51 18.89 2.67
N LEU A 39 2.97 18.08 1.76
CA LEU A 39 2.61 16.69 2.02
C LEU A 39 3.82 15.87 2.49
N ALA A 40 4.95 15.98 1.78
CA ALA A 40 6.18 15.27 2.14
C ALA A 40 6.72 15.74 3.50
N ALA A 41 6.65 17.03 3.80
CA ALA A 41 7.08 17.56 5.09
C ALA A 41 6.20 17.04 6.25
N VAL A 42 4.88 17.09 6.11
CA VAL A 42 3.95 16.59 7.16
C VAL A 42 4.12 15.09 7.35
N LEU A 43 4.19 14.32 6.25
CA LEU A 43 4.45 12.89 6.31
C LEU A 43 5.77 12.57 7.01
N SER A 44 6.80 13.40 6.78
CA SER A 44 8.11 13.20 7.40
C SER A 44 8.08 13.38 8.91
N VAL A 45 7.35 14.40 9.38
CA VAL A 45 7.13 14.63 10.81
C VAL A 45 6.33 13.48 11.43
N GLU A 46 5.22 13.06 10.82
CA GLU A 46 4.41 11.97 11.37
C GLU A 46 5.13 10.62 11.42
N MET A 47 5.95 10.33 10.42
CA MET A 47 6.70 9.08 10.32
C MET A 47 8.07 9.13 11.00
N GLN A 48 8.47 10.30 11.53
CA GLN A 48 9.80 10.53 12.12
C GLN A 48 10.94 10.10 11.17
N ARG A 49 10.74 10.34 9.86
CA ARG A 49 11.64 9.90 8.78
C ARG A 49 11.54 10.87 7.62
N GLU A 50 12.63 11.14 6.93
CA GLU A 50 12.62 12.04 5.77
C GLU A 50 11.88 11.44 4.56
N PHE A 51 10.95 12.21 3.98
CA PHE A 51 10.29 11.97 2.69
C PHE A 51 10.46 13.22 1.82
N VAL A 52 10.75 13.04 0.53
CA VAL A 52 10.86 14.16 -0.42
C VAL A 52 9.64 14.29 -1.32
N ALA A 53 9.38 15.51 -1.82
CA ALA A 53 8.21 15.79 -2.67
C ALA A 53 8.08 14.87 -3.89
N LYS A 54 9.21 14.50 -4.51
CA LYS A 54 9.22 13.51 -5.60
C LYS A 54 8.66 12.16 -5.15
N GLN A 55 9.04 11.67 -3.97
CA GLN A 55 8.54 10.40 -3.44
C GLN A 55 7.05 10.47 -3.11
N ALA A 56 6.55 11.61 -2.61
CA ALA A 56 5.11 11.78 -2.35
C ALA A 56 4.29 11.97 -3.63
N GLN A 57 4.92 12.44 -4.71
CA GLN A 57 4.31 12.62 -6.02
C GLN A 57 4.30 11.32 -6.82
N ASP A 58 5.41 10.60 -6.81
CA ASP A 58 5.52 9.28 -7.40
C ASP A 58 4.62 8.32 -6.60
N LYS A 59 3.80 7.55 -7.30
CA LYS A 59 2.90 6.60 -6.65
C LYS A 59 3.74 5.67 -5.77
N PRO A 60 3.36 5.37 -4.51
CA PRO A 60 4.10 4.40 -3.71
C PRO A 60 4.16 3.10 -4.49
N GLN A 61 5.35 2.78 -5.00
CA GLN A 61 5.56 1.53 -5.72
C GLN A 61 5.27 0.43 -4.72
N ALA A 62 4.33 -0.45 -5.08
CA ALA A 62 4.14 -1.71 -4.37
C ALA A 62 5.52 -2.36 -4.20
N ALA A 63 5.75 -2.98 -3.05
CA ALA A 63 7.02 -3.64 -2.76
C ALA A 63 7.44 -4.47 -3.99
N PRO A 64 8.65 -4.25 -4.54
CA PRO A 64 9.10 -5.00 -5.69
C PRO A 64 9.12 -6.48 -5.31
N GLY A 65 8.26 -7.28 -5.93
CA GLY A 65 8.19 -8.72 -5.71
C GLY A 65 6.84 -9.31 -5.31
N ALA A 66 5.79 -8.50 -5.09
CA ALA A 66 4.43 -9.05 -4.97
C ALA A 66 3.75 -9.00 -6.34
N THR A 67 3.85 -10.09 -7.11
CA THR A 67 3.20 -10.21 -8.41
C THR A 67 1.84 -10.89 -8.28
N LEU A 68 1.00 -10.75 -9.31
CA LEU A 68 -0.27 -11.48 -9.39
C LEU A 68 -0.04 -13.00 -9.39
N ASP A 69 1.06 -13.46 -9.98
CA ASP A 69 1.44 -14.87 -10.00
C ASP A 69 1.75 -15.42 -8.59
N ASP A 70 2.39 -14.61 -7.74
CA ASP A 70 2.64 -15.00 -6.34
C ASP A 70 1.32 -15.20 -5.58
N VAL A 71 0.36 -14.29 -5.79
CA VAL A 71 -0.98 -14.39 -5.20
C VAL A 71 -1.72 -15.62 -5.72
N LEU A 72 -1.66 -15.88 -7.03
CA LEU A 72 -2.32 -17.04 -7.64
C LEU A 72 -1.71 -18.35 -7.12
N SER A 73 -0.39 -18.41 -6.98
CA SER A 73 0.32 -19.57 -6.43
C SER A 73 -0.07 -19.83 -4.98
N ALA A 74 -0.12 -18.78 -4.15
CA ALA A 74 -0.53 -18.91 -2.75
C ALA A 74 -1.97 -19.42 -2.59
N ILE A 75 -2.90 -18.95 -3.42
CA ILE A 75 -4.30 -19.41 -3.40
C ILE A 75 -4.38 -20.89 -3.78
N LYS A 76 -3.64 -21.33 -4.80
CA LYS A 76 -3.58 -22.75 -5.20
C LYS A 76 -3.06 -23.62 -4.06
N ALA A 77 -1.94 -23.23 -3.43
CA ALA A 77 -1.37 -23.97 -2.31
C ALA A 77 -2.35 -24.08 -1.12
N GLN A 78 -3.11 -23.02 -0.83
CA GLN A 78 -4.16 -23.06 0.19
C GLN A 78 -5.30 -24.01 -0.19
N SER A 79 -5.74 -23.99 -1.45
CA SER A 79 -6.76 -24.89 -1.97
C SER A 79 -6.32 -26.37 -1.89
N ASP A 80 -5.07 -26.65 -2.23
CA ASP A 80 -4.51 -28.00 -2.16
C ASP A 80 -4.45 -28.49 -0.70
N THR A 81 -4.03 -27.61 0.22
CA THR A 81 -4.00 -27.90 1.65
C THR A 81 -5.40 -28.22 2.18
N MET A 82 -6.42 -27.45 1.78
CA MET A 82 -7.82 -27.71 2.15
C MET A 82 -8.30 -29.07 1.64
N THR A 83 -7.93 -29.41 0.40
CA THR A 83 -8.26 -30.71 -0.21
C THR A 83 -7.64 -31.86 0.58
N GLN A 84 -6.38 -31.73 1.00
CA GLN A 84 -5.71 -32.73 1.84
C GLN A 84 -6.37 -32.89 3.22
N LEU A 85 -6.76 -31.78 3.87
CA LEU A 85 -7.47 -31.81 5.15
C LEU A 85 -8.82 -32.53 5.04
N LEU A 86 -9.57 -32.27 3.97
CA LEU A 86 -10.83 -32.96 3.69
C LEU A 86 -10.63 -34.47 3.49
N ALA A 87 -9.61 -34.86 2.72
CA ALA A 87 -9.27 -36.27 2.52
C ALA A 87 -8.90 -36.97 3.84
N HIS A 88 -8.12 -36.32 4.71
CA HIS A 88 -7.79 -36.82 6.03
C HIS A 88 -9.03 -37.00 6.93
N LEU A 89 -9.96 -36.03 6.93
CA LEU A 89 -11.20 -36.12 7.71
C LEU A 89 -12.12 -37.26 7.22
N VAL A 90 -12.18 -37.49 5.91
CA VAL A 90 -12.94 -38.61 5.33
C VAL A 90 -12.29 -39.95 5.68
N ALA A 91 -10.95 -40.02 5.66
CA ALA A 91 -10.22 -41.23 6.04
C ALA A 91 -10.43 -41.59 7.52
N GLN A 92 -10.42 -40.60 8.43
CA GLN A 92 -10.65 -40.84 9.86
C GLN A 92 -12.09 -41.24 10.24
N LYS A 93 -13.08 -41.01 9.37
CA LYS A 93 -14.47 -41.45 9.61
C LYS A 93 -14.75 -42.88 9.13
N LYS A 94 -13.75 -43.57 8.57
CA LYS A 94 -13.90 -44.92 7.99
C LYS A 94 -13.50 -46.06 8.92
N ASP A 95 -13.09 -45.73 10.15
CA ASP A 95 -12.94 -46.63 11.29
C ASP A 95 -14.04 -46.37 12.34
#